data_AF-A0A087TDG1-F1
#
_entry.id   AF-A0A087TDG1-F1
#
_cell.length_a   1.000
_cell.length_b   1.000
_cell.length_c   1.000
_cell.angle_alpha   90.00
_cell.angle_beta   90.00
_cell.angle_gamma   90.00
#
_symmetry.space_group_name_H-M   'P 1'
#
loop_
_entity.id
_entity.type
_entity.pdbx_description
1 polymer ?
#
loop_
_entity_poly.entity_id
_entity_poly.type
_entity_poly.pdbx_seq_one_letter_code
_entity_poly.pdbx_strand_id
1 'polypeptide(L)'
;MPSRKVKANEGLMRRSSRTPRQMENIAVLPQSSKKRKNFPSPSSEDRSRKQIKKTIDGRNMDLFCWICHELGQDEICSTCCRAFHSSCLSKKMNFKDGMCPECQLKTIDGSDLLFPLSQDKLQRLLSYAVTQVYKSVKVPSCLWRWPSTEENVKLGQIIDGEILIDKLNGDKNHYKSVAAFYSDVKFILHNSHILYGANSNEVQGAKKLLKRFKTELMDIEACPECYENKISEVRFLPDFFSRICKQPHTIIWAKLKGFPYWPAKSLKVVDDTADVRFFGTHDKAFVPVNNCFLMSREYPTPKTPKQNKFHDAMEELNEYISRYNKEIGTFSFAEGKMAYKPENVDCDISEIVEMEERDNSFTVTGNDVVDNTLLLTASETTLSGG
;
A
#
# COMPACT_ATOMS: atom_id res chain seq x y z
N MET A 1 6.43 -77.00 -9.82
CA MET A 1 7.65 -77.33 -10.58
C MET A 1 8.12 -76.07 -11.31
N PRO A 2 9.41 -75.75 -11.32
CA PRO A 2 9.95 -74.79 -10.36
C PRO A 2 10.75 -73.62 -10.97
N SER A 3 11.00 -72.61 -10.13
CA SER A 3 12.28 -71.90 -9.90
C SER A 3 13.19 -71.56 -11.09
N ARG A 4 13.67 -70.29 -11.14
CA ARG A 4 15.02 -69.95 -10.65
C ARG A 4 15.37 -68.45 -10.79
N LYS A 5 15.96 -67.96 -9.70
CA LYS A 5 16.81 -66.76 -9.57
C LYS A 5 18.10 -66.87 -10.42
N VAL A 6 18.87 -65.78 -10.37
CA VAL A 6 20.37 -65.69 -10.46
C VAL A 6 20.83 -65.31 -11.90
N LYS A 7 21.70 -64.33 -12.19
CA LYS A 7 22.95 -63.87 -11.54
C LYS A 7 23.37 -62.49 -12.05
N ALA A 8 24.14 -61.79 -11.22
CA ALA A 8 25.01 -60.67 -11.57
C ALA A 8 26.10 -61.06 -12.59
N ASN A 9 26.65 -60.08 -13.30
CA ASN A 9 28.05 -60.17 -13.72
C ASN A 9 28.70 -58.77 -13.76
N GLU A 10 29.69 -58.61 -12.87
CA GLU A 10 30.76 -57.61 -12.97
C GLU A 10 31.72 -58.00 -14.10
N GLY A 11 32.32 -57.01 -14.74
CA GLY A 11 33.34 -57.17 -15.78
C GLY A 11 34.24 -55.94 -15.83
N LEU A 12 35.27 -55.96 -14.97
CA LEU A 12 36.34 -54.98 -14.81
C LEU A 12 37.40 -55.11 -15.93
N MET A 13 38.19 -54.05 -16.09
CA MET A 13 39.54 -53.91 -16.73
C MET A 13 39.58 -53.15 -18.07
N ARG A 14 40.52 -52.22 -18.33
CA ARG A 14 41.67 -51.67 -17.58
C ARG A 14 42.18 -50.40 -18.28
N ARG A 15 42.54 -49.41 -17.47
CA ARG A 15 43.74 -48.53 -17.49
C ARG A 15 44.37 -48.11 -18.83
N SER A 16 44.55 -46.79 -18.98
CA SER A 16 45.89 -46.23 -19.21
C SER A 16 46.07 -44.90 -18.47
N SER A 17 47.23 -44.78 -17.86
CA SER A 17 47.71 -43.83 -16.87
C SER A 17 48.74 -42.89 -17.50
N ARG A 18 48.81 -41.62 -17.05
CA ARG A 18 50.06 -40.84 -16.88
C ARG A 18 49.80 -39.49 -16.20
N THR A 19 50.18 -39.38 -14.93
CA THR A 19 50.69 -38.15 -14.28
C THR A 19 52.23 -38.14 -14.47
N PRO A 20 53.07 -37.19 -13.99
CA PRO A 20 52.83 -36.05 -13.08
C PRO A 20 53.61 -34.74 -13.40
N ARG A 21 53.35 -33.64 -12.68
CA ARG A 21 54.34 -32.89 -11.85
C ARG A 21 53.79 -31.53 -11.37
N GLN A 22 53.98 -31.28 -10.08
CA GLN A 22 53.85 -29.99 -9.41
C GLN A 22 54.97 -29.03 -9.85
N MET A 23 54.67 -27.74 -9.91
CA MET A 23 55.61 -26.67 -9.54
C MET A 23 54.83 -25.40 -9.21
N GLU A 24 55.11 -24.86 -8.03
CA GLU A 24 54.71 -23.55 -7.54
C GLU A 24 55.17 -22.45 -8.50
N ASN A 25 54.37 -21.40 -8.67
CA ASN A 25 54.88 -20.05 -8.95
C ASN A 25 53.82 -18.98 -8.68
N ILE A 26 54.19 -18.07 -7.78
CA ILE A 26 53.56 -16.79 -7.50
C ILE A 26 53.71 -15.90 -8.74
N ALA A 27 52.61 -15.38 -9.28
CA ALA A 27 52.64 -14.39 -10.36
C ALA A 27 51.74 -13.19 -10.04
N VAL A 28 52.43 -12.07 -9.87
CA VAL A 28 51.96 -10.70 -9.63
C VAL A 28 51.13 -10.20 -10.82
N LEU A 29 49.97 -9.59 -10.55
CA LEU A 29 49.14 -8.91 -11.55
C LEU A 29 49.85 -7.64 -12.08
N PRO A 30 49.84 -7.38 -13.40
CA PRO A 30 50.49 -6.20 -13.96
C PRO A 30 49.64 -4.94 -13.75
N GLN A 31 50.27 -3.91 -13.17
CA GLN A 31 49.78 -2.54 -13.16
C GLN A 31 49.70 -2.01 -14.60
N SER A 32 48.51 -1.64 -15.06
CA SER A 32 48.34 -0.90 -16.30
C SER A 32 48.10 0.58 -16.01
N SER A 33 49.11 1.37 -16.36
CA SER A 33 49.14 2.82 -16.28
C SER A 33 48.72 3.42 -17.62
N LYS A 34 47.49 3.94 -17.77
CA LYS A 34 47.14 4.84 -18.91
C LYS A 34 46.15 5.95 -18.54
N LYS A 35 46.74 7.15 -18.44
CA LYS A 35 46.30 8.48 -18.93
C LYS A 35 44.93 9.03 -18.50
N ARG A 36 45.00 10.06 -17.64
CA ARG A 36 43.97 11.09 -17.39
C ARG A 36 43.44 11.63 -18.72
N LYS A 37 42.13 11.50 -18.96
CA LYS A 37 41.43 12.27 -19.98
C LYS A 37 40.99 13.59 -19.35
N ASN A 38 41.42 14.70 -19.94
CA ASN A 38 40.99 16.05 -19.59
C ASN A 38 39.47 16.16 -19.77
N PHE A 39 38.76 16.55 -18.71
CA PHE A 39 37.40 17.06 -18.81
C PHE A 39 37.46 18.50 -19.38
N PRO A 40 36.60 18.88 -20.33
CA PRO A 40 36.52 20.25 -20.77
C PRO A 40 35.95 21.11 -19.63
N SER A 41 36.63 22.22 -19.36
CA SER A 41 36.20 23.27 -18.43
C SER A 41 34.87 23.89 -18.91
N PRO A 42 33.91 24.21 -18.01
CA PRO A 42 32.65 24.82 -18.40
C PRO A 42 32.91 26.24 -18.94
N SER A 43 32.44 26.49 -20.15
CA SER A 43 32.38 27.83 -20.75
C SER A 43 31.43 28.72 -19.96
N SER A 44 31.76 30.00 -19.96
CA SER A 44 31.23 31.09 -19.14
C SER A 44 29.81 31.54 -19.49
N GLU A 45 28.82 30.64 -19.40
CA GLU A 45 27.39 30.98 -19.46
C GLU A 45 26.56 30.08 -18.52
N ASP A 46 26.85 30.08 -17.21
CA ASP A 46 26.05 29.34 -16.21
C ASP A 46 25.34 30.35 -15.29
N ARG A 47 24.04 30.53 -15.53
CA ARG A 47 23.15 31.41 -14.76
C ARG A 47 23.19 31.02 -13.28
N SER A 48 23.58 31.97 -12.41
CA SER A 48 23.29 32.02 -10.97
C SER A 48 23.05 30.66 -10.27
N ARG A 49 24.12 29.94 -9.91
CA ARG A 49 24.01 28.74 -9.04
C ARG A 49 23.45 29.14 -7.68
N LYS A 50 22.13 28.97 -7.47
CA LYS A 50 21.54 28.99 -6.13
C LYS A 50 22.25 27.90 -5.30
N GLN A 51 22.76 28.29 -4.14
CA GLN A 51 23.41 27.37 -3.22
C GLN A 51 22.38 26.38 -2.66
N ILE A 52 22.62 25.08 -2.81
CA ILE A 52 21.78 24.01 -2.28
C ILE A 52 21.84 24.05 -0.75
N LYS A 53 20.68 24.07 -0.07
CA LYS A 53 20.60 24.17 1.39
C LYS A 53 20.28 22.79 1.98
N LYS A 54 21.21 22.23 2.78
CA LYS A 54 20.99 20.95 3.47
C LYS A 54 20.17 21.11 4.76
N THR A 55 20.17 22.29 5.38
CA THR A 55 19.44 22.55 6.62
C THR A 55 18.71 23.89 6.54
N ILE A 56 17.41 23.90 6.89
CA ILE A 56 16.57 25.10 6.98
C ILE A 56 15.72 25.00 8.25
N ASP A 57 15.77 26.02 9.11
CA ASP A 57 15.05 26.06 10.40
C ASP A 57 15.29 24.81 11.26
N GLY A 58 16.54 24.30 11.26
CA GLY A 58 16.93 23.09 11.99
C GLY A 58 16.46 21.77 11.37
N ARG A 59 15.74 21.79 10.23
CA ARG A 59 15.31 20.59 9.51
C ARG A 59 16.31 20.22 8.43
N ASN A 60 16.61 18.92 8.32
CA ASN A 60 17.36 18.39 7.19
C ASN A 60 16.47 18.36 5.95
N MET A 61 16.90 19.06 4.90
CA MET A 61 16.18 19.17 3.66
C MET A 61 16.65 18.11 2.67
N ASP A 62 15.72 17.66 1.83
CA ASP A 62 16.00 16.76 0.74
C ASP A 62 16.74 17.51 -0.37
N LEU A 63 17.88 16.99 -0.79
CA LEU A 63 18.67 17.60 -1.86
C LEU A 63 18.15 17.19 -3.25
N PHE A 64 17.28 16.19 -3.31
CA PHE A 64 16.79 15.59 -4.54
C PHE A 64 15.34 15.99 -4.75
N CYS A 65 14.97 16.20 -6.01
CA CYS A 65 13.60 16.52 -6.35
C CYS A 65 12.68 15.33 -6.03
N TRP A 66 11.62 15.57 -5.28
CA TRP A 66 10.64 14.56 -4.87
C TRP A 66 10.02 13.78 -6.05
N ILE A 67 9.94 14.40 -7.23
CA ILE A 67 9.28 13.86 -8.42
C ILE A 67 10.23 13.04 -9.29
N CYS A 68 11.39 13.59 -9.65
CA CYS A 68 12.32 12.92 -10.58
C CYS A 68 13.47 12.20 -9.88
N HIS A 69 13.67 12.44 -8.58
CA HIS A 69 14.73 11.87 -7.74
C HIS A 69 16.15 12.32 -8.12
N GLU A 70 16.28 13.31 -9.00
CA GLU A 70 17.56 13.91 -9.40
C GLU A 70 17.93 15.09 -8.50
N LEU A 71 19.23 15.40 -8.42
CA LEU A 71 19.76 16.45 -7.57
C LEU A 71 19.22 17.85 -7.97
N GLY A 72 18.79 18.63 -6.98
CA GLY A 72 18.39 20.03 -7.14
C GLY A 72 17.21 20.42 -6.25
N GLN A 73 17.16 21.71 -5.88
CA GLN A 73 16.19 22.29 -4.95
C GLN A 73 15.73 23.67 -5.46
N ASP A 74 14.89 23.71 -6.49
CA ASP A 74 14.39 25.00 -7.00
C ASP A 74 13.27 25.54 -6.09
N GLU A 75 12.37 24.64 -5.67
CA GLU A 75 11.22 24.91 -4.81
C GLU A 75 11.30 24.02 -3.57
N ILE A 76 11.20 24.62 -2.39
CA ILE A 76 11.37 23.92 -1.11
C ILE A 76 10.12 24.12 -0.25
N CYS A 77 9.60 23.03 0.32
CA CYS A 77 8.42 23.09 1.17
C CYS A 77 8.69 23.84 2.49
N SER A 78 7.77 24.71 2.90
CA SER A 78 7.85 25.38 4.21
C SER A 78 7.50 24.45 5.38
N THR A 79 6.74 23.37 5.14
CA THR A 79 6.17 22.51 6.19
C THR A 79 6.78 21.10 6.27
N CYS A 80 7.57 20.66 5.27
CA CYS A 80 8.28 19.39 5.31
C CYS A 80 9.69 19.51 4.70
N CYS A 81 10.47 18.43 4.70
CA CYS A 81 11.84 18.43 4.17
C CYS A 81 11.94 18.35 2.64
N ARG A 82 10.84 18.18 1.90
CA ARG A 82 10.87 17.90 0.46
C ARG A 82 11.27 19.10 -0.38
N ALA A 83 11.99 18.81 -1.46
CA ALA A 83 12.35 19.77 -2.51
C ALA A 83 11.88 19.30 -3.89
N PHE A 84 11.75 20.24 -4.82
CA PHE A 84 11.22 20.01 -6.15
C PHE A 84 12.00 20.86 -7.17
N HIS A 85 12.17 20.35 -8.39
CA HIS A 85 12.52 21.22 -9.52
C HIS A 85 11.29 22.00 -9.97
N SER A 86 11.45 23.27 -10.32
CA SER A 86 10.32 24.08 -10.83
C SER A 86 9.78 23.49 -12.15
N SER A 87 10.64 22.83 -12.95
CA SER A 87 10.27 22.15 -14.20
C SER A 87 9.51 20.83 -13.99
N CYS A 88 9.63 20.20 -12.82
CA CYS A 88 8.90 18.98 -12.49
C CYS A 88 7.49 19.26 -11.96
N LEU A 89 7.23 20.49 -11.50
CA LEU A 89 5.91 20.90 -11.06
C LEU A 89 5.02 21.23 -12.26
N SER A 90 3.72 20.93 -12.13
CA SER A 90 2.71 21.28 -13.12
C SER A 90 1.74 22.31 -12.55
N LYS A 91 0.92 22.94 -13.40
CA LYS A 91 -0.14 23.86 -12.94
C LYS A 91 -1.12 23.23 -11.94
N LYS A 92 -1.33 21.90 -12.01
CA LYS A 92 -2.21 21.17 -11.09
C LYS A 92 -1.50 20.65 -9.84
N MET A 93 -0.17 20.57 -9.85
CA MET A 93 0.66 20.11 -8.74
C MET A 93 1.67 21.20 -8.41
N ASN A 94 1.18 22.32 -7.89
CA ASN A 94 1.96 23.48 -7.53
C ASN A 94 1.95 23.71 -6.02
N PHE A 95 2.83 24.61 -5.58
CA PHE A 95 2.85 25.06 -4.19
C PHE A 95 1.67 26.01 -3.94
N LYS A 96 1.07 25.90 -2.75
CA LYS A 96 0.07 26.83 -2.24
C LYS A 96 0.50 27.27 -0.85
N ASP A 97 0.63 28.57 -0.64
CA ASP A 97 1.07 29.16 0.64
C ASP A 97 2.39 28.53 1.18
N GLY A 98 3.32 28.23 0.27
CA GLY A 98 4.61 27.58 0.59
C GLY A 98 4.53 26.07 0.88
N MET A 99 3.34 25.47 0.90
CA MET A 99 3.16 24.03 1.06
C MET A 99 3.30 23.30 -0.27
N CYS A 100 4.09 22.24 -0.30
CA CYS A 100 4.22 21.38 -1.48
C CYS A 100 2.94 20.56 -1.74
N PRO A 101 2.75 20.01 -2.96
CA PRO A 101 1.57 19.23 -3.30
C PRO A 101 1.28 18.06 -2.35
N GLU A 102 2.33 17.40 -1.83
CA GLU A 102 2.18 16.29 -0.88
C GLU A 102 1.60 16.73 0.47
N CYS A 103 2.00 17.90 0.96
CA CYS A 103 1.49 18.44 2.24
C CYS A 103 0.08 19.01 2.12
N GLN A 104 -0.40 19.26 0.90
CA GLN A 104 -1.76 19.73 0.65
C GLN A 104 -2.78 18.58 0.63
N LEU A 105 -2.34 17.33 0.49
CA LEU A 105 -3.22 16.16 0.41
C LEU A 105 -3.85 15.82 1.76
N LYS A 106 -5.18 15.76 1.80
CA LYS A 106 -5.95 15.26 2.94
C LYS A 106 -6.13 13.74 2.91
N THR A 107 -6.26 13.20 1.72
CA THR A 107 -6.47 11.77 1.42
C THR A 107 -5.42 11.30 0.40
N ILE A 108 -5.30 9.99 0.20
CA ILE A 108 -4.31 9.42 -0.72
C ILE A 108 -4.54 9.81 -2.18
N ASP A 109 -5.81 9.92 -2.58
CA ASP A 109 -6.23 10.26 -3.94
C ASP A 109 -6.56 11.75 -4.11
N GLY A 110 -6.53 12.53 -3.02
CA GLY A 110 -6.80 13.98 -3.02
C GLY A 110 -8.28 14.35 -3.02
N SER A 111 -9.18 13.37 -2.90
CA SER A 111 -10.62 13.60 -2.73
C SER A 111 -10.99 13.90 -1.27
N ASP A 112 -12.27 14.19 -1.03
CA ASP A 112 -12.77 14.45 0.32
C ASP A 112 -12.78 13.18 1.19
N LEU A 113 -12.58 13.39 2.49
CA LEU A 113 -12.61 12.33 3.48
C LEU A 113 -14.06 12.06 3.88
N LEU A 114 -14.62 10.92 3.44
CA LEU A 114 -15.99 10.53 3.74
C LEU A 114 -16.18 10.10 5.21
N PHE A 115 -15.15 9.48 5.79
CA PHE A 115 -15.19 8.90 7.13
C PHE A 115 -14.07 9.48 7.99
N PRO A 116 -14.35 10.51 8.81
CA PRO A 116 -13.42 10.95 9.83
C PRO A 116 -13.05 9.78 10.76
N LEU A 117 -11.79 9.72 11.15
CA LEU A 117 -11.25 8.68 12.02
C LEU A 117 -10.82 9.30 13.34
N SER A 118 -11.28 8.73 14.46
CA SER A 118 -10.65 8.98 15.74
C SER A 118 -9.19 8.52 15.72
N GLN A 119 -8.35 9.16 16.54
CA GLN A 119 -6.90 8.91 16.53
C GLN A 119 -6.57 7.44 16.85
N ASP A 120 -7.23 6.84 17.84
CA ASP A 120 -7.02 5.43 18.21
C ASP A 120 -7.45 4.48 17.08
N LYS A 121 -8.56 4.77 16.40
CA LYS A 121 -9.02 3.96 15.26
C LYS A 121 -8.03 4.06 14.11
N LEU A 122 -7.58 5.27 13.77
CA LEU A 122 -6.56 5.48 12.74
C LEU A 122 -5.29 4.66 13.04
N GLN A 123 -4.74 4.78 14.24
CA GLN A 123 -3.52 4.07 14.63
C GLN A 123 -3.69 2.55 14.49
N ARG A 124 -4.79 1.99 15.00
CA ARG A 124 -5.09 0.55 14.92
C ARG A 124 -5.18 0.07 13.47
N LEU A 125 -5.87 0.79 12.59
CA LEU A 125 -6.03 0.41 11.18
C LEU A 125 -4.70 0.49 10.41
N LEU A 126 -3.88 1.50 10.68
CA LEU A 126 -2.54 1.59 10.09
C LEU A 126 -1.65 0.43 10.53
N SER A 127 -1.68 0.04 11.80
CA SER A 127 -0.94 -1.13 12.30
C SER A 127 -1.36 -2.43 11.60
N TYR A 128 -2.66 -2.61 11.36
CA TYR A 128 -3.13 -3.74 10.56
C TYR A 128 -2.66 -3.66 9.11
N ALA A 129 -2.72 -2.50 8.47
CA ALA A 129 -2.25 -2.32 7.10
C ALA A 129 -0.76 -2.69 6.97
N VAL A 130 0.10 -2.23 7.88
CA VAL A 130 1.51 -2.62 7.93
C VAL A 130 1.67 -4.13 8.05
N THR A 131 0.94 -4.76 8.97
CA THR A 131 0.95 -6.22 9.17
C THR A 131 0.55 -6.98 7.90
N GLN A 132 -0.50 -6.54 7.21
CA GLN A 132 -0.96 -7.15 5.97
C GLN A 132 0.07 -6.99 4.84
N VAL A 133 0.68 -5.81 4.70
CA VAL A 133 1.73 -5.57 3.69
C VAL A 133 2.96 -6.43 3.97
N TYR A 134 3.43 -6.46 5.23
CA TYR A 134 4.59 -7.26 5.64
C TYR A 134 4.41 -8.75 5.33
N LYS A 135 3.23 -9.31 5.64
CA LYS A 135 2.93 -10.73 5.40
C LYS A 135 2.81 -11.07 3.90
N SER A 136 2.28 -10.14 3.10
CA SER A 136 1.87 -10.43 1.72
C SER A 136 2.88 -10.04 0.64
N VAL A 137 3.85 -9.18 0.95
CA VAL A 137 4.78 -8.63 -0.05
C VAL A 137 6.22 -9.07 0.25
N LYS A 138 6.83 -9.79 -0.70
CA LYS A 138 8.25 -10.12 -0.66
C LYS A 138 9.07 -9.05 -1.38
N VAL A 139 9.89 -8.34 -0.63
CA VAL A 139 10.74 -7.23 -1.08
C VAL A 139 12.14 -7.35 -0.45
N PRO A 140 13.16 -6.66 -1.00
CA PRO A 140 14.49 -6.61 -0.38
C PRO A 140 14.42 -6.19 1.09
N SER A 141 15.23 -6.83 1.94
CA SER A 141 15.23 -6.61 3.39
C SER A 141 15.58 -5.18 3.77
N CYS A 142 16.40 -4.50 2.97
CA CYS A 142 16.77 -3.10 3.19
C CYS A 142 15.57 -2.13 3.21
N LEU A 143 14.43 -2.50 2.61
CA LEU A 143 13.22 -1.68 2.64
C LEU A 143 12.46 -1.79 3.97
N TRP A 144 12.68 -2.87 4.72
CA TRP A 144 12.15 -3.05 6.07
C TRP A 144 13.11 -2.55 7.14
N ARG A 145 14.41 -2.69 6.91
CA ARG A 145 15.47 -2.16 7.77
C ARG A 145 16.57 -1.54 6.93
N TRP A 146 16.62 -0.22 6.89
CA TRP A 146 17.57 0.51 6.07
C TRP A 146 19.00 0.35 6.62
N PRO A 147 20.00 0.05 5.78
CA PRO A 147 21.37 -0.06 6.25
C PRO A 147 21.93 1.30 6.66
N SER A 148 22.67 1.34 7.76
CA SER A 148 23.47 2.50 8.16
C SER A 148 24.70 2.60 7.26
N THR A 149 24.68 3.50 6.28
CA THR A 149 25.78 3.74 5.35
C THR A 149 26.18 5.21 5.32
N GLU A 150 27.41 5.51 4.93
CA GLU A 150 27.88 6.90 4.74
C GLU A 150 27.04 7.65 3.70
N GLU A 151 26.45 6.94 2.73
CA GLU A 151 25.61 7.55 1.71
C GLU A 151 24.28 8.10 2.24
N ASN A 152 23.85 7.67 3.43
CA ASN A 152 22.60 8.14 4.04
C ASN A 152 22.63 9.66 4.31
N VAL A 153 23.80 10.29 4.38
CA VAL A 153 23.95 11.76 4.47
C VAL A 153 23.28 12.50 3.30
N LYS A 154 23.12 11.82 2.16
CA LYS A 154 22.44 12.36 0.96
C LYS A 154 20.95 12.55 1.21
N LEU A 155 20.32 11.66 1.99
CA LEU A 155 18.88 11.60 2.18
C LEU A 155 18.36 12.76 3.06
N GLY A 156 17.18 13.28 2.75
CA GLY A 156 16.51 14.29 3.59
C GLY A 156 15.97 13.70 4.89
N GLN A 157 15.30 12.56 4.77
CA GLN A 157 14.72 11.79 5.88
C GLN A 157 14.86 10.29 5.58
N ILE A 158 15.33 9.53 6.56
CA ILE A 158 15.41 8.07 6.46
C ILE A 158 14.09 7.50 6.96
N ILE A 159 13.45 6.69 6.12
CA ILE A 159 12.25 5.91 6.44
C ILE A 159 12.42 4.53 5.85
N ASP A 160 12.09 3.53 6.66
CA ASP A 160 11.94 2.12 6.30
C ASP A 160 10.75 1.52 7.07
N GLY A 161 10.50 0.23 6.89
CA GLY A 161 9.40 -0.46 7.55
C GLY A 161 9.49 -0.47 9.09
N GLU A 162 10.67 -0.58 9.68
CA GLU A 162 10.85 -0.55 11.14
C GLU A 162 10.59 0.84 11.70
N ILE A 163 11.11 1.89 11.07
CA ILE A 163 10.84 3.27 11.46
C ILE A 163 9.34 3.59 11.31
N LEU A 164 8.66 3.07 10.29
CA LEU A 164 7.21 3.22 10.17
C LEU A 164 6.47 2.59 11.38
N ILE A 165 6.89 1.40 11.81
CA ILE A 165 6.33 0.70 12.99
C ILE A 165 6.65 1.46 14.28
N ASP A 166 7.88 1.94 14.45
CA ASP A 166 8.30 2.70 15.62
C ASP A 166 7.53 4.02 15.74
N LYS A 167 7.37 4.74 14.62
CA LYS A 167 6.55 5.96 14.56
C LYS A 167 5.07 5.67 14.87
N LEU A 168 4.55 4.54 14.39
CA LEU A 168 3.18 4.12 14.71
C LEU A 168 3.00 3.78 16.19
N ASN A 169 3.96 3.08 16.80
CA ASN A 169 3.82 2.58 18.17
C ASN A 169 4.29 3.57 19.25
N GLY A 170 5.26 4.42 18.94
CA GLY A 170 5.91 5.31 19.90
C GLY A 170 5.06 6.50 20.31
N ASP A 171 4.45 7.20 19.34
CA ASP A 171 3.51 8.28 19.59
C ASP A 171 2.21 8.02 18.86
N LYS A 172 1.14 7.76 19.63
CA LYS A 172 -0.21 7.56 19.08
C LYS A 172 -0.66 8.71 18.20
N ASN A 173 -0.11 9.91 18.39
CA ASN A 173 -0.42 11.12 17.66
C ASN A 173 0.49 11.39 16.45
N HIS A 174 1.45 10.50 16.13
CA HIS A 174 2.43 10.76 15.07
C HIS A 174 1.76 10.98 13.71
N TYR A 175 0.86 10.07 13.32
CA TYR A 175 0.12 10.18 12.06
C TYR A 175 -1.28 10.74 12.33
N LYS A 176 -1.57 11.91 11.78
CA LYS A 176 -2.88 12.57 11.90
C LYS A 176 -3.86 12.19 10.78
N SER A 177 -3.39 11.50 9.76
CA SER A 177 -4.21 11.01 8.66
C SER A 177 -3.55 9.82 7.97
N VAL A 178 -4.37 9.08 7.20
CA VAL A 178 -3.89 8.02 6.31
C VAL A 178 -2.91 8.57 5.26
N ALA A 179 -3.20 9.76 4.72
CA ALA A 179 -2.30 10.45 3.79
C ALA A 179 -0.93 10.78 4.41
N ALA A 180 -0.88 11.19 5.69
CA ALA A 180 0.38 11.46 6.38
C ALA A 180 1.24 10.19 6.50
N PHE A 181 0.65 9.05 6.87
CA PHE A 181 1.34 7.76 6.87
C PHE A 181 1.84 7.37 5.47
N TYR A 182 0.98 7.49 4.46
CA TYR A 182 1.37 7.20 3.08
C TYR A 182 2.51 8.09 2.57
N SER A 183 2.57 9.34 3.06
CA SER A 183 3.64 10.30 2.79
C SER A 183 5.02 9.76 3.21
N ASP A 184 5.09 9.09 4.36
CA ASP A 184 6.32 8.45 4.85
C ASP A 184 6.64 7.17 4.06
N VAL A 185 5.64 6.37 3.68
CA VAL A 185 5.86 5.21 2.79
C VAL A 185 6.50 5.64 1.45
N LYS A 186 6.13 6.81 0.91
CA LYS A 186 6.73 7.36 -0.32
C LYS A 186 8.22 7.67 -0.17
N PHE A 187 8.71 8.00 1.04
CA PHE A 187 10.15 8.20 1.27
C PHE A 187 10.95 6.94 1.01
N ILE A 188 10.41 5.75 1.29
CA ILE A 188 11.09 4.48 1.00
C ILE A 188 11.43 4.41 -0.50
N LEU A 189 10.44 4.70 -1.36
CA LEU A 189 10.66 4.71 -2.82
C LEU A 189 11.61 5.82 -3.26
N HIS A 190 11.43 7.04 -2.74
CA HIS A 190 12.27 8.19 -3.08
C HIS A 190 13.74 7.92 -2.73
N ASN A 191 14.01 7.46 -1.51
CA ASN A 191 15.34 7.11 -1.03
C ASN A 191 15.94 5.94 -1.81
N SER A 192 15.13 4.94 -2.20
CA SER A 192 15.61 3.85 -3.05
C SER A 192 16.08 4.35 -4.41
N HIS A 193 15.38 5.33 -5.00
CA HIS A 193 15.79 5.93 -6.27
C HIS A 193 17.15 6.65 -6.16
N ILE A 194 17.37 7.39 -5.08
CA ILE A 194 18.61 8.15 -4.86
C ILE A 194 19.81 7.21 -4.69
N LEU A 195 19.68 6.17 -3.85
CA LEU A 195 20.82 5.33 -3.48
C LEU A 195 21.10 4.19 -4.45
N TYR A 196 20.05 3.56 -5.00
CA TYR A 196 20.23 2.35 -5.81
C TYR A 196 20.01 2.59 -7.31
N GLY A 197 19.38 3.71 -7.69
CA GLY A 197 19.08 4.06 -9.07
C GLY A 197 17.84 3.38 -9.64
N ALA A 198 17.22 4.00 -10.65
CA ALA A 198 15.86 3.67 -11.11
C ALA A 198 15.62 2.22 -11.58
N ASN A 199 16.67 1.51 -11.98
CA ASN A 199 16.61 0.15 -12.52
C ASN A 199 16.95 -0.94 -11.49
N SER A 200 17.21 -0.58 -10.24
CA SER A 200 17.62 -1.52 -9.20
C SER A 200 16.47 -2.42 -8.71
N ASN A 201 16.83 -3.55 -8.10
CA ASN A 201 15.85 -4.45 -7.48
C ASN A 201 15.13 -3.79 -6.29
N GLU A 202 15.83 -2.91 -5.58
CA GLU A 202 15.32 -2.13 -4.44
C GLU A 202 14.24 -1.16 -4.90
N VAL A 203 14.46 -0.41 -5.99
CA VAL A 203 13.42 0.46 -6.56
C VAL A 203 12.21 -0.34 -7.03
N GLN A 204 12.41 -1.48 -7.68
CA GLN A 204 11.28 -2.35 -8.08
C GLN A 204 10.54 -2.90 -6.85
N GLY A 205 11.27 -3.24 -5.79
CA GLY A 205 10.71 -3.64 -4.50
C GLY A 205 9.91 -2.52 -3.85
N ALA A 206 10.45 -1.31 -3.79
CA ALA A 206 9.81 -0.15 -3.20
C ALA A 206 8.55 0.27 -3.98
N LYS A 207 8.55 0.17 -5.32
CA LYS A 207 7.34 0.37 -6.14
C LYS A 207 6.24 -0.64 -5.80
N LYS A 208 6.60 -1.92 -5.64
CA LYS A 208 5.65 -2.98 -5.21
C LYS A 208 5.11 -2.69 -3.81
N LEU A 209 5.99 -2.29 -2.89
CA LEU A 209 5.64 -1.96 -1.50
C LEU A 209 4.68 -0.76 -1.45
N LEU A 210 5.03 0.34 -2.11
CA LEU A 210 4.21 1.55 -2.21
C LEU A 210 2.84 1.26 -2.82
N LYS A 211 2.79 0.45 -3.89
CA LYS A 211 1.53 0.04 -4.52
C LYS A 211 0.67 -0.77 -3.55
N ARG A 212 1.25 -1.69 -2.78
CA ARG A 212 0.49 -2.49 -1.82
C ARG A 212 -0.07 -1.64 -0.69
N PHE A 213 0.76 -0.77 -0.10
CA PHE A 213 0.29 0.18 0.91
C PHE A 213 -0.83 1.05 0.35
N LYS A 214 -0.68 1.61 -0.86
CA LYS A 214 -1.74 2.41 -1.49
C LYS A 214 -3.08 1.66 -1.51
N THR A 215 -3.08 0.38 -1.88
CA THR A 215 -4.31 -0.43 -1.90
C THR A 215 -4.92 -0.59 -0.51
N GLU A 216 -4.14 -0.97 0.51
CA GLU A 216 -4.66 -1.15 1.87
C GLU A 216 -5.20 0.16 2.45
N LEU A 217 -4.46 1.25 2.26
CA LEU A 217 -4.80 2.55 2.82
C LEU A 217 -5.99 3.20 2.10
N MET A 218 -6.13 3.01 0.79
CA MET A 218 -7.35 3.42 0.07
C MET A 218 -8.58 2.62 0.52
N ASP A 219 -8.41 1.34 0.92
CA ASP A 219 -9.53 0.57 1.50
C ASP A 219 -9.95 1.15 2.86
N ILE A 220 -8.99 1.61 3.69
CA ILE A 220 -9.28 2.34 4.94
C ILE A 220 -10.05 3.63 4.65
N GLU A 221 -9.58 4.47 3.73
CA GLU A 221 -10.24 5.74 3.38
C GLU A 221 -11.61 5.53 2.72
N ALA A 222 -11.81 4.43 1.99
CA ALA A 222 -13.09 4.13 1.35
C ALA A 222 -14.16 3.74 2.36
N CYS A 223 -13.83 2.91 3.36
CA CYS A 223 -14.69 2.66 4.51
C CYS A 223 -13.89 1.95 5.62
N PRO A 224 -13.64 2.62 6.76
CA PRO A 224 -12.91 2.02 7.88
C PRO A 224 -13.56 0.77 8.46
N GLU A 225 -14.88 0.75 8.57
CA GLU A 225 -15.63 -0.40 9.12
C GLU A 225 -15.58 -1.61 8.18
N CYS A 226 -15.72 -1.41 6.87
CA CYS A 226 -15.51 -2.48 5.90
C CYS A 226 -14.08 -3.02 5.95
N TYR A 227 -13.08 -2.16 6.13
CA TYR A 227 -11.70 -2.59 6.29
C TYR A 227 -11.51 -3.44 7.56
N GLU A 228 -12.08 -3.03 8.69
CA GLU A 228 -12.07 -3.81 9.93
C GLU A 228 -12.75 -5.17 9.81
N ASN A 229 -13.92 -5.21 9.17
CA ASN A 229 -14.64 -6.46 8.93
C ASN A 229 -13.84 -7.42 8.03
N LYS A 230 -13.04 -6.88 7.09
CA LYS A 230 -12.16 -7.66 6.20
C LYS A 230 -10.96 -8.27 6.94
N ILE A 231 -10.43 -7.61 7.99
CA ILE A 231 -9.18 -8.01 8.64
C ILE A 231 -9.36 -8.70 10.00
N SER A 232 -10.50 -8.50 10.65
CA SER A 232 -10.80 -9.11 11.94
C SER A 232 -11.01 -10.62 11.80
N GLU A 233 -10.97 -11.35 12.92
CA GLU A 233 -11.29 -12.79 12.97
C GLU A 233 -12.70 -13.08 12.44
N VAL A 234 -13.56 -12.06 12.43
CA VAL A 234 -14.88 -12.04 11.80
C VAL A 234 -14.83 -12.34 10.29
N ARG A 235 -13.71 -12.13 9.58
CA ARG A 235 -13.59 -12.49 8.16
C ARG A 235 -13.82 -14.00 7.92
N PHE A 236 -13.55 -14.83 8.93
CA PHE A 236 -13.83 -16.27 8.88
C PHE A 236 -15.28 -16.61 9.25
N LEU A 237 -16.04 -15.63 9.75
CA LEU A 237 -17.48 -15.76 9.84
C LEU A 237 -18.07 -15.57 8.44
N PRO A 238 -19.01 -16.44 8.04
CA PRO A 238 -19.60 -16.42 6.70
C PRO A 238 -20.38 -15.14 6.39
N ASP A 239 -20.54 -14.24 7.36
CA ASP A 239 -21.44 -13.09 7.31
C ASP A 239 -20.72 -11.73 7.33
N PHE A 240 -19.38 -11.69 7.26
CA PHE A 240 -18.66 -10.42 7.43
C PHE A 240 -19.08 -9.36 6.39
N PHE A 241 -19.37 -9.79 5.16
CA PHE A 241 -19.79 -8.91 4.08
C PHE A 241 -21.27 -8.54 4.17
N SER A 242 -22.11 -9.32 4.85
CA SER A 242 -23.52 -8.97 5.08
C SER A 242 -23.73 -8.03 6.27
N ARG A 243 -22.68 -7.70 7.04
CA ARG A 243 -22.72 -6.67 8.09
C ARG A 243 -23.00 -5.27 7.55
N ILE A 244 -23.73 -4.50 8.36
CA ILE A 244 -24.11 -3.12 8.09
C ILE A 244 -23.10 -2.18 8.75
N CYS A 245 -22.60 -1.21 8.00
CA CYS A 245 -21.76 -0.13 8.56
C CYS A 245 -22.67 0.95 9.17
N LYS A 246 -22.16 1.73 10.13
CA LYS A 246 -22.93 2.82 10.78
C LYS A 246 -23.57 3.75 9.75
N GLN A 247 -22.84 4.08 8.70
CA GLN A 247 -23.38 4.70 7.48
C GLN A 247 -23.49 3.61 6.39
N PRO A 248 -24.70 3.11 6.11
CA PRO A 248 -24.88 2.02 5.16
C PRO A 248 -24.50 2.44 3.75
N HIS A 249 -23.80 1.54 3.06
CA HIS A 249 -23.43 1.75 1.66
C HIS A 249 -24.65 1.63 0.75
N THR A 250 -24.71 2.49 -0.27
CA THR A 250 -25.69 2.32 -1.35
C THR A 250 -25.43 0.99 -2.06
N ILE A 251 -26.46 0.15 -2.13
CA ILE A 251 -26.41 -1.10 -2.86
C ILE A 251 -26.81 -0.85 -4.31
N ILE A 252 -26.00 -1.36 -5.23
CA ILE A 252 -26.14 -1.11 -6.65
C ILE A 252 -25.99 -2.40 -7.46
N TRP A 253 -26.55 -2.38 -8.66
CA TRP A 253 -26.14 -3.26 -9.74
C TRP A 253 -24.98 -2.61 -10.47
N ALA A 254 -23.79 -3.19 -10.40
CA ALA A 254 -22.60 -2.67 -11.08
C ALA A 254 -22.20 -3.59 -12.24
N LYS A 255 -21.72 -3.01 -13.35
CA LYS A 255 -21.28 -3.76 -14.53
C LYS A 255 -19.86 -3.40 -14.97
N LEU A 256 -19.01 -4.44 -15.02
CA LEU A 256 -17.71 -4.38 -15.68
C LEU A 256 -17.81 -4.81 -17.14
N LYS A 257 -16.94 -4.26 -17.98
CA LYS A 257 -16.85 -4.66 -19.39
C LYS A 257 -16.53 -6.15 -19.51
N GLY A 258 -17.35 -6.89 -20.24
CA GLY A 258 -17.21 -8.34 -20.41
C GLY A 258 -17.88 -9.20 -19.33
N PHE A 259 -18.46 -8.58 -18.30
CA PHE A 259 -19.15 -9.27 -17.20
C PHE A 259 -20.63 -8.87 -17.16
N PRO A 260 -21.51 -9.73 -16.62
CA PRO A 260 -22.89 -9.36 -16.35
C PRO A 260 -23.00 -8.29 -15.24
N TYR A 261 -24.18 -7.71 -15.06
CA TYR A 261 -24.45 -6.90 -13.86
C TYR A 261 -24.38 -7.80 -12.62
N TRP A 262 -23.76 -7.29 -11.57
CA TRP A 262 -23.56 -8.01 -10.32
C TRP A 262 -23.92 -7.11 -9.13
N PRO A 263 -24.50 -7.63 -8.05
CA PRO A 263 -24.81 -6.83 -6.87
C PRO A 263 -23.52 -6.38 -6.18
N ALA A 264 -23.47 -5.12 -5.75
CA ALA A 264 -22.30 -4.55 -5.08
C ALA A 264 -22.66 -3.48 -4.04
N LYS A 265 -21.78 -3.31 -3.05
CA LYS A 265 -21.74 -2.13 -2.18
C LYS A 265 -20.91 -1.03 -2.88
N SER A 266 -21.47 0.17 -2.99
CA SER A 266 -20.73 1.38 -3.41
C SER A 266 -20.12 2.06 -2.18
N LEU A 267 -18.79 2.04 -2.06
CA LEU A 267 -18.10 2.57 -0.87
C LEU A 267 -17.77 4.06 -1.01
N LYS A 268 -17.24 4.43 -2.17
CA LYS A 268 -16.78 5.80 -2.47
C LYS A 268 -16.92 6.07 -3.96
N VAL A 269 -17.26 7.29 -4.34
CA VAL A 269 -17.24 7.73 -5.74
C VAL A 269 -16.26 8.89 -5.89
N VAL A 270 -15.34 8.76 -6.86
CA VAL A 270 -14.37 9.81 -7.21
C VAL A 270 -14.38 9.95 -8.73
N ASP A 271 -14.53 11.17 -9.25
CA ASP A 271 -14.51 11.48 -10.69
C ASP A 271 -15.40 10.52 -11.52
N ASP A 272 -16.69 10.44 -11.20
CA ASP A 272 -17.68 9.57 -11.85
C ASP A 272 -17.33 8.07 -11.86
N THR A 273 -16.45 7.65 -10.95
CA THR A 273 -16.01 6.25 -10.80
C THR A 273 -16.26 5.77 -9.38
N ALA A 274 -17.06 4.71 -9.23
CA ALA A 274 -17.37 4.10 -7.96
C ALA A 274 -16.36 3.01 -7.57
N ASP A 275 -15.78 3.08 -6.37
CA ASP A 275 -15.13 1.96 -5.68
C ASP A 275 -16.23 1.02 -5.17
N VAL A 276 -16.34 -0.14 -5.81
CA VAL A 276 -17.37 -1.12 -5.53
C VAL A 276 -16.78 -2.41 -5.01
N ARG A 277 -17.52 -3.06 -4.11
CA ARG A 277 -17.24 -4.40 -3.61
C ARG A 277 -18.41 -5.32 -3.94
N PHE A 278 -18.14 -6.38 -4.69
CA PHE A 278 -19.17 -7.29 -5.17
C PHE A 278 -19.57 -8.31 -4.09
N PHE A 279 -20.86 -8.60 -3.96
CA PHE A 279 -21.33 -9.71 -3.15
C PHE A 279 -20.87 -11.06 -3.75
N GLY A 280 -20.68 -12.05 -2.89
CA GLY A 280 -20.20 -13.39 -3.22
C GLY A 280 -18.67 -13.47 -3.28
N THR A 281 -18.05 -12.97 -4.36
CA THR A 281 -16.58 -13.08 -4.52
C THR A 281 -15.79 -12.05 -3.73
N HIS A 282 -16.45 -10.98 -3.25
CA HIS A 282 -15.84 -9.85 -2.54
C HIS A 282 -14.74 -9.14 -3.33
N ASP A 283 -14.77 -9.32 -4.65
CA ASP A 283 -13.86 -8.65 -5.57
C ASP A 283 -14.08 -7.13 -5.53
N LYS A 284 -12.97 -6.40 -5.61
CA LYS A 284 -12.95 -4.94 -5.72
C LYS A 284 -12.91 -4.53 -7.18
N ALA A 285 -13.65 -3.49 -7.54
CA ALA A 285 -13.48 -2.81 -8.82
C ALA A 285 -13.75 -1.31 -8.75
N PHE A 286 -13.23 -0.59 -9.74
CA PHE A 286 -13.59 0.79 -10.03
C PHE A 286 -14.52 0.79 -11.24
N VAL A 287 -15.79 1.15 -11.05
CA VAL A 287 -16.83 1.05 -12.07
C VAL A 287 -17.35 2.46 -12.39
N PRO A 288 -17.37 2.87 -13.67
CA PRO A 288 -18.00 4.13 -14.06
C PRO A 288 -19.47 4.19 -13.60
N VAL A 289 -19.88 5.30 -13.00
CA VAL A 289 -21.24 5.47 -12.43
C VAL A 289 -22.34 5.23 -13.47
N ASN A 290 -22.09 5.57 -14.74
CA ASN A 290 -23.03 5.31 -15.84
C ASN A 290 -23.27 3.81 -16.15
N ASN A 291 -22.43 2.92 -15.62
CA ASN A 291 -22.59 1.47 -15.70
C ASN A 291 -23.19 0.88 -14.41
N CYS A 292 -23.76 1.73 -13.55
CA CYS A 292 -24.37 1.35 -12.29
C CYS A 292 -25.85 1.74 -12.25
N PHE A 293 -26.68 0.85 -11.71
CA PHE A 293 -28.07 1.11 -11.37
C PHE A 293 -28.28 0.97 -9.87
N LEU A 294 -29.23 1.70 -9.30
CA LEU A 294 -29.68 1.43 -7.92
C LEU A 294 -30.24 0.02 -7.81
N MET A 295 -30.11 -0.59 -6.63
CA MET A 295 -30.59 -1.95 -6.39
C MET A 295 -32.12 -2.04 -6.57
N SER A 296 -32.54 -2.77 -7.60
CA SER A 296 -33.93 -3.10 -7.94
C SER A 296 -34.18 -4.59 -7.82
N ARG A 297 -35.43 -5.00 -7.58
CA ARG A 297 -35.84 -6.42 -7.60
C ARG A 297 -35.71 -7.02 -9.00
N GLU A 298 -36.00 -6.23 -10.03
CA GLU A 298 -35.79 -6.63 -11.43
C GLU A 298 -34.30 -6.60 -11.77
N TYR A 299 -33.82 -7.66 -12.42
CA TYR A 299 -32.45 -7.70 -12.91
C TYR A 299 -32.28 -6.73 -14.11
N PRO A 300 -31.19 -5.95 -14.22
CA PRO A 300 -31.07 -4.90 -15.23
C PRO A 300 -31.10 -5.35 -16.70
N THR A 301 -31.02 -6.65 -16.97
CA THR A 301 -31.10 -7.19 -18.34
C THR A 301 -32.01 -8.42 -18.39
N PRO A 302 -32.55 -8.80 -19.56
CA PRO A 302 -33.49 -9.92 -19.65
C PRO A 302 -32.89 -11.30 -19.28
N LYS A 303 -31.56 -11.44 -19.36
CA LYS A 303 -30.87 -12.72 -19.12
C LYS A 303 -30.09 -12.65 -17.82
N THR A 304 -30.67 -13.23 -16.76
CA THR A 304 -29.99 -13.40 -15.48
C THR A 304 -28.83 -14.39 -15.62
N PRO A 305 -27.69 -14.15 -14.94
CA PRO A 305 -26.61 -15.11 -14.87
C PRO A 305 -27.10 -16.40 -14.21
N LYS A 306 -26.77 -17.55 -14.81
CA LYS A 306 -27.10 -18.90 -14.27
C LYS A 306 -25.94 -19.52 -13.48
N GLN A 307 -24.92 -18.74 -13.18
CA GLN A 307 -23.70 -19.22 -12.53
C GLN A 307 -23.97 -19.40 -11.04
N ASN A 308 -23.52 -20.51 -10.42
CA ASN A 308 -23.70 -20.73 -8.97
C ASN A 308 -23.17 -19.56 -8.14
N LYS A 309 -22.02 -18.99 -8.52
CA LYS A 309 -21.46 -17.79 -7.87
C LYS A 309 -22.42 -16.61 -7.83
N PHE A 310 -23.29 -16.46 -8.84
CA PHE A 310 -24.30 -15.40 -8.86
C PHE A 310 -25.42 -15.70 -7.86
N HIS A 311 -25.81 -16.96 -7.73
CA HIS A 311 -26.77 -17.38 -6.70
C HIS A 311 -26.22 -17.09 -5.30
N ASP A 312 -24.97 -17.49 -5.03
CA ASP A 312 -24.30 -17.24 -3.74
C ASP A 312 -24.24 -15.74 -3.43
N ALA A 313 -23.93 -14.90 -4.43
CA ALA A 313 -23.93 -13.44 -4.29
C ALA A 313 -25.32 -12.87 -3.97
N MET A 314 -26.39 -13.44 -4.54
CA MET A 314 -27.76 -13.02 -4.25
C MET A 314 -28.23 -13.50 -2.87
N GLU A 315 -27.83 -14.68 -2.41
CA GLU A 315 -28.08 -15.16 -1.05
C GLU A 315 -27.43 -14.24 -0.02
N GLU A 316 -26.15 -13.89 -0.21
CA GLU A 316 -25.43 -12.96 0.67
C GLU A 316 -26.07 -11.56 0.66
N LEU A 317 -26.51 -11.07 -0.50
CA LEU A 317 -27.26 -9.81 -0.60
C LEU A 317 -28.58 -9.88 0.18
N ASN A 318 -29.32 -10.99 0.08
CA ASN A 318 -30.57 -11.15 0.83
C ASN A 318 -30.33 -11.19 2.34
N GLU A 319 -29.22 -11.77 2.79
CA GLU A 319 -28.81 -11.72 4.19
C GLU A 319 -28.51 -10.28 4.62
N TYR A 320 -27.76 -9.53 3.82
CA TYR A 320 -27.49 -8.11 4.07
C TYR A 320 -28.80 -7.31 4.19
N ILE A 321 -29.75 -7.50 3.28
CA ILE A 321 -31.04 -6.80 3.30
C ILE A 321 -31.87 -7.20 4.53
N SER A 322 -31.84 -8.47 4.93
CA SER A 322 -32.50 -8.96 6.15
C SER A 322 -31.94 -8.27 7.40
N ARG A 323 -30.61 -8.15 7.49
CA ARG A 323 -29.93 -7.43 8.59
C ARG A 323 -30.24 -5.94 8.57
N TYR A 324 -30.18 -5.32 7.40
CA TYR A 324 -30.56 -3.91 7.22
C TYR A 324 -31.99 -3.64 7.72
N ASN A 325 -32.94 -4.51 7.35
CA ASN A 325 -34.33 -4.45 7.81
C ASN A 325 -34.49 -4.54 9.32
N LYS A 326 -33.62 -5.29 9.99
CA LYS A 326 -33.65 -5.51 11.43
C LYS A 326 -32.97 -4.37 12.21
N GLU A 327 -31.85 -3.86 11.70
CA GLU A 327 -30.98 -2.94 12.43
C GLU A 327 -31.29 -1.46 12.15
N ILE A 328 -31.75 -1.13 10.94
CA ILE A 328 -31.92 0.26 10.48
C ILE A 328 -33.38 0.54 10.14
N GLY A 329 -34.04 -0.40 9.46
CA GLY A 329 -35.39 -0.24 8.97
C GLY A 329 -35.53 -0.74 7.54
N THR A 330 -36.65 -0.47 6.88
CA THR A 330 -36.96 -1.12 5.60
C THR A 330 -36.04 -0.69 4.46
N PHE A 331 -35.33 -1.65 3.86
CA PHE A 331 -34.56 -1.47 2.64
C PHE A 331 -35.49 -1.16 1.47
N SER A 332 -35.29 0.01 0.86
CA SER A 332 -36.10 0.48 -0.27
C SER A 332 -35.45 0.10 -1.59
N PHE A 333 -36.09 -0.81 -2.33
CA PHE A 333 -35.67 -1.15 -3.70
C PHE A 333 -36.09 -0.06 -4.68
N ALA A 334 -35.20 0.30 -5.59
CA ALA A 334 -35.49 1.23 -6.67
C ALA A 334 -36.31 0.57 -7.80
N GLU A 335 -36.88 1.41 -8.67
CA GLU A 335 -37.47 0.95 -9.93
C GLU A 335 -36.41 0.32 -10.84
N GLY A 336 -36.84 -0.58 -11.73
CA GLY A 336 -35.96 -1.30 -12.64
C GLY A 336 -35.10 -0.35 -13.49
N LYS A 337 -33.78 -0.56 -13.50
CA LYS A 337 -32.79 0.22 -14.26
C LYS A 337 -32.73 1.71 -13.88
N MET A 338 -33.17 2.09 -12.68
CA MET A 338 -32.95 3.45 -12.18
C MET A 338 -31.45 3.73 -12.07
N ALA A 339 -30.96 4.76 -12.78
CA ALA A 339 -29.55 5.13 -12.81
C ALA A 339 -29.02 5.45 -11.41
N TYR A 340 -27.83 4.91 -11.07
CA TYR A 340 -27.15 5.30 -9.85
C TYR A 340 -26.66 6.74 -9.99
N LYS A 341 -27.12 7.61 -9.10
CA LYS A 341 -26.59 8.95 -8.92
C LYS A 341 -26.03 8.99 -7.51
N PRO A 342 -24.70 9.11 -7.32
CA PRO A 342 -24.17 9.34 -6.00
C PRO A 342 -24.75 10.67 -5.50
N GLU A 343 -25.50 10.63 -4.42
CA GLU A 343 -25.79 11.83 -3.66
C GLU A 343 -24.46 12.27 -3.04
N ASN A 344 -24.13 13.56 -3.12
CA ASN A 344 -23.08 14.12 -2.28
C ASN A 344 -23.58 13.92 -0.85
N VAL A 345 -23.14 12.85 -0.19
CA VAL A 345 -23.37 12.70 1.23
C VAL A 345 -22.42 13.67 1.91
N ASP A 346 -22.78 14.96 1.89
CA ASP A 346 -22.30 15.93 2.86
C ASP A 346 -22.87 15.47 4.20
N CYS A 347 -22.17 14.53 4.85
CA CYS A 347 -22.43 14.24 6.25
C CYS A 347 -22.12 15.51 7.02
N ASP A 348 -23.14 16.18 7.55
CA ASP A 348 -22.97 17.26 8.51
C ASP A 348 -22.17 16.70 9.69
N ILE A 349 -20.88 17.06 9.74
CA ILE A 349 -19.84 16.48 10.60
C ILE A 349 -20.17 16.68 12.10
N SER A 350 -21.12 17.56 12.42
CA SER A 350 -21.54 17.90 13.78
C SER A 350 -22.24 16.76 14.53
N GLU A 351 -22.96 15.84 13.86
CA GLU A 351 -23.72 14.80 14.58
C GLU A 351 -22.88 13.55 14.91
N ILE A 352 -21.78 13.31 14.19
CA ILE A 352 -20.95 12.09 14.36
C ILE A 352 -20.05 12.20 15.60
N VAL A 353 -19.55 13.41 15.92
CA VAL A 353 -18.64 13.64 17.05
C VAL A 353 -19.36 13.40 18.39
N GLU A 354 -20.66 13.71 18.49
CA GLU A 354 -21.44 13.56 19.72
C GLU A 354 -21.81 12.11 20.08
N MET A 355 -21.69 11.18 19.12
CA MET A 355 -21.97 9.75 19.36
C MET A 355 -20.73 9.00 19.88
N GLU A 356 -19.53 9.32 19.39
CA GLU A 356 -18.30 8.66 19.86
C GLU A 356 -17.92 9.05 21.29
N GLU A 357 -18.26 10.27 21.74
CA GLU A 357 -18.04 10.69 23.13
C GLU A 357 -18.96 9.98 24.15
N ARG A 358 -20.14 9.52 23.70
CA ARG A 358 -21.09 8.76 24.55
C ARG A 358 -20.67 7.30 24.76
N ASP A 359 -20.06 6.67 23.76
CA ASP A 359 -19.58 5.29 23.87
C ASP A 359 -18.29 5.19 24.71
N ASN A 360 -17.55 6.30 24.86
CA ASN A 360 -16.32 6.35 25.66
C ASN A 360 -16.56 6.52 27.18
N SER A 361 -17.83 6.61 27.62
CA SER A 361 -18.17 6.72 29.05
C SER A 361 -18.51 5.38 29.73
N PHE A 362 -18.46 4.25 29.00
CA PHE A 362 -18.68 2.93 29.58
C PHE A 362 -17.33 2.24 29.82
N THR A 363 -16.88 2.30 31.08
CA THR A 363 -15.69 1.64 31.60
C THR A 363 -15.68 0.14 31.29
N VAL A 364 -14.65 -0.34 30.59
CA VAL A 364 -14.23 -1.74 30.67
C VAL A 364 -12.90 -1.78 31.43
N THR A 365 -12.99 -2.14 32.70
CA THR A 365 -11.88 -2.67 33.48
C THR A 365 -11.57 -4.08 32.96
N GLY A 366 -10.40 -4.26 32.35
CA GLY A 366 -9.95 -5.57 31.89
C GLY A 366 -8.63 -5.46 31.16
N ASN A 367 -7.53 -5.79 31.84
CA ASN A 367 -6.21 -5.96 31.25
C ASN A 367 -6.25 -7.07 30.20
N ASP A 368 -6.04 -6.72 28.94
CA ASP A 368 -5.46 -7.61 27.94
C ASP A 368 -4.45 -6.81 27.11
N VAL A 369 -3.22 -6.79 27.61
CA VAL A 369 -2.04 -6.38 26.84
C VAL A 369 -1.84 -7.46 25.78
N VAL A 370 -2.34 -7.23 24.57
CA VAL A 370 -1.99 -8.05 23.42
C VAL A 370 -0.55 -7.71 23.07
N ASP A 371 0.36 -8.56 23.53
CA ASP A 371 1.79 -8.47 23.27
C ASP A 371 2.03 -8.61 21.76
N ASN A 372 2.30 -7.48 21.09
CA ASN A 372 2.60 -7.41 19.66
C ASN A 372 4.07 -7.72 19.34
N THR A 373 4.79 -8.32 20.28
CA THR A 373 6.21 -8.67 20.13
C THR A 373 6.37 -10.04 19.46
N LEU A 374 5.98 -10.16 18.20
CA LEU A 374 6.29 -11.34 17.37
C LEU A 374 6.51 -10.96 15.90
N LEU A 375 7.38 -9.99 15.69
CA LEU A 375 8.04 -9.76 14.41
C LEU A 375 9.53 -9.57 14.70
N LEU A 376 10.36 -10.47 14.13
CA LEU A 376 11.84 -10.54 14.17
C LEU A 376 12.47 -11.59 15.10
N THR A 377 12.17 -12.88 14.89
CA THR A 377 13.12 -13.97 15.18
C THR A 377 13.09 -15.04 14.09
N ALA A 378 13.55 -14.69 12.89
CA ALA A 378 13.82 -15.67 11.84
C ALA A 378 14.91 -15.18 10.91
N SER A 379 16.15 -15.14 11.40
CA SER A 379 17.38 -15.11 10.59
C SER A 379 18.56 -15.38 11.50
N GLU A 380 18.83 -16.65 11.81
CA GLU A 380 20.19 -17.15 12.07
C GLU A 380 20.13 -18.67 12.18
N THR A 381 20.39 -19.34 11.06
CA THR A 381 20.73 -20.77 11.05
C THR A 381 21.78 -20.97 9.99
N THR A 382 23.05 -20.80 10.38
CA THR A 382 24.18 -21.47 9.72
C THR A 382 25.43 -21.45 10.61
N LEU A 383 25.91 -22.66 10.91
CA LEU A 383 27.32 -23.09 10.89
C LEU A 383 28.28 -22.66 12.03
N SER A 384 28.47 -23.58 12.97
CA SER A 384 29.78 -24.08 13.46
C SER A 384 29.50 -25.40 14.21
N GLY A 385 30.07 -26.57 13.93
CA GLY A 385 31.39 -26.84 13.38
C GLY A 385 32.41 -26.91 14.53
N GLY A 386 32.39 -28.01 15.30
CA GLY A 386 33.29 -28.27 16.44
C GLY A 386 32.80 -29.42 17.29
#